data_AF-A0A0F9IVJ0-F1
#
_entry.id   AF-A0A0F9IVJ0-F1
#
_cell.length_a   1.000
_cell.length_b   1.000
_cell.length_c   1.000
_cell.angle_alpha   90.00
_cell.angle_beta   90.00
_cell.angle_gamma   90.00
#
_symmetry.space_group_name_H-M   'P 1'
#
loop_
_entity.id
_entity.type
_entity.pdbx_description
1 polymer ?
#
loop_
_entity_poly.entity_id
_entity_poly.type
_entity_poly.pdbx_seq_one_letter_code
_entity_poly.pdbx_strand_id
1 'polypeptide(L)' 'MTDKRTPQAYVIRTLDPRYDNDPMYWNNERGWTDWIDATVFTPDERDRFTLPSDGVWEQIATNEYPDK' A
#
# COMPACT_ATOMS: atom_id res chain seq x y z
N MET A 1 16.45 21.44 14.36
CA MET A 1 15.51 21.29 13.23
C MET A 1 15.00 19.86 13.28
N THR A 2 13.86 19.63 13.91
CA THR A 2 13.25 18.30 13.95
C THR A 2 12.52 18.15 12.63
N ASP A 3 13.16 17.49 11.68
CA ASP A 3 12.53 17.07 10.43
C ASP A 3 11.32 16.22 10.84
N LYS A 4 10.12 16.81 10.82
CA LYS A 4 8.87 16.12 11.10
C LYS A 4 8.59 15.23 9.89
N ARG A 5 9.42 14.21 9.69
CA ARG A 5 9.15 13.17 8.69
C ARG A 5 7.89 12.47 9.15
N THR A 6 6.79 12.82 8.51
CA THR A 6 5.56 12.03 8.55
C THR A 6 5.96 10.57 8.39
N PRO A 7 5.48 9.65 9.26
CA PRO A 7 5.78 8.25 9.08
C PRO A 7 5.39 7.86 7.65
N GLN A 8 6.36 7.35 6.89
CA GLN A 8 6.13 6.92 5.51
C GLN A 8 5.49 5.54 5.57
N ALA A 9 4.35 5.38 4.91
CA ALA A 9 3.67 4.11 4.79
C ALA A 9 3.47 3.80 3.30
N TYR A 10 3.37 2.52 2.98
CA TYR A 10 3.21 2.04 1.62
C TYR A 10 2.07 1.04 1.53
N VAL A 11 1.44 1.00 0.37
CA VAL A 11 0.58 -0.11 -0.04
C VAL A 11 1.08 -0.63 -1.39
N ILE A 12 0.55 -1.76 -1.81
CA ILE A 12 0.77 -2.28 -3.16
C ILE A 12 -0.54 -2.12 -3.93
N ARG A 13 -0.55 -1.35 -5.02
CA ARG A 13 -1.69 -1.20 -5.92
C ARG A 13 -1.54 -2.13 -7.12
N THR A 14 -2.63 -2.67 -7.64
CA THR A 14 -2.61 -3.47 -8.86
C THR A 14 -2.31 -2.62 -10.10
N LEU A 15 -1.62 -3.20 -11.08
CA LEU A 15 -1.38 -2.66 -12.41
C LEU A 15 -2.40 -3.14 -13.45
N ASP A 16 -3.39 -3.93 -13.03
CA ASP A 16 -4.41 -4.45 -13.92
C ASP A 16 -5.37 -3.32 -14.36
N PRO A 17 -5.43 -2.99 -15.68
CA PRO A 17 -6.20 -1.86 -16.18
C PRO A 17 -7.71 -2.02 -16.01
N ARG A 18 -8.19 -3.23 -15.69
CA ARG A 18 -9.61 -3.45 -15.34
C ARG A 18 -10.03 -2.65 -14.10
N TYR A 19 -9.07 -2.25 -13.27
CA TYR A 19 -9.27 -1.58 -11.99
C TYR A 19 -8.77 -0.12 -12.00
N ASP A 20 -8.58 0.52 -13.15
CA ASP A 20 -8.09 1.91 -13.21
C ASP A 20 -9.04 2.91 -12.52
N ASN A 21 -10.35 2.67 -12.57
CA ASN A 21 -11.37 3.54 -11.94
C ASN A 21 -11.60 3.21 -10.45
N ASP A 22 -11.27 1.99 -10.03
CA ASP A 22 -11.43 1.51 -8.66
C ASP A 22 -10.28 0.53 -8.35
N PRO A 23 -9.09 1.06 -8.01
CA PRO A 23 -7.89 0.24 -7.87
C PRO A 23 -8.00 -0.76 -6.73
N MET A 24 -7.52 -1.97 -6.99
CA MET A 24 -7.32 -2.97 -5.94
C MET A 24 -5.93 -2.84 -5.31
N TYR A 25 -5.85 -3.23 -4.05
CA TYR A 25 -4.64 -3.17 -3.25
C TYR A 25 -4.34 -4.53 -2.62
N TRP A 26 -3.07 -4.81 -2.36
CA TRP A 26 -2.65 -6.12 -1.86
C TRP A 26 -2.93 -6.26 -0.36
N ASN A 27 -3.47 -7.42 0.02
CA ASN A 27 -3.58 -7.90 1.38
C ASN A 27 -2.83 -9.23 1.52
N ASN A 28 -1.96 -9.35 2.52
CA ASN A 28 -1.11 -10.53 2.71
C ASN A 28 -1.86 -11.85 2.98
N GLU A 29 -3.12 -11.78 3.41
CA GLU A 29 -3.95 -12.95 3.74
C GLU A 29 -4.96 -13.28 2.63
N ARG A 30 -5.42 -12.27 1.88
CA ARG A 30 -6.54 -12.38 0.93
C ARG A 30 -6.17 -12.12 -0.53
N GLY A 31 -4.97 -11.59 -0.82
CA GLY A 31 -4.57 -11.15 -2.15
C GLY A 31 -5.11 -9.76 -2.49
N TRP A 32 -5.47 -9.51 -3.75
CA TRP A 32 -6.05 -8.23 -4.18
C TRP A 32 -7.42 -7.98 -3.54
N THR A 33 -7.56 -6.85 -2.84
CA THR A 33 -8.77 -6.40 -2.15
C THR A 33 -8.97 -4.90 -2.33
N ASP A 34 -10.00 -4.31 -1.73
CA ASP A 34 -10.19 -2.86 -1.69
C ASP A 34 -9.14 -2.13 -0.82
N TRP A 35 -9.18 -0.80 -0.83
CA TRP A 35 -8.26 0.04 -0.04
C TRP A 35 -8.34 -0.21 1.47
N ILE A 36 -9.55 -0.43 2.00
CA ILE A 36 -9.80 -0.51 3.44
C ILE A 36 -9.12 -1.76 4.03
N ASP A 37 -9.19 -2.87 3.29
CA ASP A 37 -8.61 -4.13 3.70
C ASP A 37 -7.14 -4.28 3.31
N ALA A 38 -6.54 -3.33 2.57
CA ALA A 38 -5.16 -3.46 2.13
C ALA A 38 -4.17 -3.57 3.31
N THR A 39 -3.08 -4.30 3.08
CA THR A 39 -1.96 -4.34 4.03
C THR A 39 -1.11 -3.08 3.84
N VAL A 40 -0.87 -2.39 4.96
CA VAL A 40 0.06 -1.26 5.02
C VAL A 40 1.45 -1.78 5.37
N PHE A 41 2.44 -1.31 4.63
CA PHE A 41 3.83 -1.68 4.76
C PHE A 41 4.66 -0.48 5.21
N THR A 42 5.58 -0.74 6.13
CA THR A 42 6.63 0.21 6.51
C THR A 42 7.71 0.31 5.42
N PRO A 43 8.58 1.33 5.45
CA PRO A 43 9.69 1.43 4.51
C PRO A 43 10.61 0.19 4.56
N ASP A 44 10.90 -0.30 5.77
CA ASP A 44 11.72 -1.49 5.97
C ASP A 44 11.07 -2.75 5.38
N GLU A 45 9.74 -2.88 5.46
CA GLU A 45 9.00 -3.99 4.85
C GLU A 45 8.98 -3.90 3.33
N ARG A 46 8.78 -2.70 2.77
CA ARG A 46 8.86 -2.45 1.32
C ARG A 46 10.20 -2.91 0.73
N ASP A 47 11.30 -2.64 1.44
CA ASP A 47 12.65 -3.00 0.99
C ASP A 47 12.95 -4.50 1.12
N ARG A 48 12.22 -5.21 1.99
CA ARG A 48 12.42 -6.64 2.28
C ARG A 48 11.47 -7.57 1.52
N PHE A 49 10.25 -7.13 1.26
CA PHE A 49 9.21 -7.98 0.68
C PHE A 49 9.22 -7.92 -0.85
N THR A 50 9.02 -9.08 -1.46
CA THR A 50 8.86 -9.18 -2.91
C THR A 50 7.47 -8.70 -3.30
N LEU A 51 7.44 -7.83 -4.30
CA LEU A 51 6.21 -7.31 -4.89
C LEU A 51 5.49 -8.42 -5.69
N PRO A 52 4.14 -8.52 -5.62
CA PRO A 52 3.35 -9.28 -6.58
C PRO A 52 3.67 -8.89 -8.02
N SER A 53 3.57 -9.84 -8.96
CA SER A 53 3.98 -9.64 -10.37
C SER A 53 3.25 -8.50 -11.09
N ASP A 54 2.03 -8.21 -10.64
CA ASP A 54 1.09 -7.23 -11.17
C ASP A 54 0.86 -6.08 -10.16
N GLY A 55 1.80 -5.86 -9.23
CA GLY A 55 1.74 -4.81 -8.24
C GLY A 55 2.69 -3.64 -8.49
N VAL A 56 2.41 -2.50 -7.85
CA VAL A 56 3.31 -1.37 -7.72
C VAL A 56 3.26 -0.81 -6.30
N TRP A 57 4.40 -0.44 -5.74
CA TRP A 57 4.47 0.26 -4.46
C TRP A 57 3.93 1.68 -4.59
N GLU A 58 2.99 2.04 -3.72
CA GLU A 58 2.42 3.37 -3.64
C GLU A 58 2.65 3.94 -2.23
N GLN A 59 3.20 5.15 -2.16
CA GLN A 59 3.42 5.83 -0.89
C GLN A 59 2.13 6.52 -0.47
N ILE A 60 1.77 6.36 0.80
CA ILE A 60 0.55 6.88 1.37
C ILE A 60 0.87 7.76 2.58
N ALA A 61 0.06 8.79 2.84
CA ALA A 61 0.17 9.53 4.09
C ALA A 61 -0.49 8.70 5.19
N THR A 62 0.15 8.56 6.36
CA THR A 62 -0.41 7.81 7.50
C THR A 62 -1.76 8.34 8.00
N ASN A 63 -2.17 9.52 7.54
CA ASN A 63 -3.41 10.20 7.91
C ASN A 63 -4.58 9.81 6.98
N GLU A 64 -4.30 9.08 5.90
CA GLU A 64 -5.29 8.64 4.90
C GLU A 64 -5.84 7.25 5.19
N TYR A 65 -5.32 6.57 6.21
CA TYR A 65 -5.91 5.34 6.72
C TYR A 65 -6.91 5.67 7.84
N PRO A 66 -8.19 5.30 7.70
CA PRO A 66 -9.10 5.33 8.84
C PRO A 66 -8.57 4.34 9.89
N ASP A 67 -8.50 4.78 11.14
CA ASP A 67 -8.20 3.91 12.28
C ASP A 67 -9.13 2.68 12.23
N LYS A 68 -8.52 1.49 12.14
CA LYS A 68 -9.24 0.21 12.12
C LYS A 68 -9.89 -0.08 13.47
#